data_AF-A0AAV0IMU5-F1
#
_entry.id   AF-A0AAV0IMU5-F1
#
_cell.length_a   1.000
_cell.length_b   1.000
_cell.length_c   1.000
_cell.angle_alpha   90.00
_cell.angle_beta   90.00
_cell.angle_gamma   90.00
#
_symmetry.space_group_name_H-M   'P 1'
#
loop_
_entity.id
_entity.type
_entity.pdbx_description
1 polymer ?
#
loop_
_entity_poly.entity_id
_entity_poly.type
_entity_poly.pdbx_seq_one_letter_code
_entity_poly.pdbx_strand_id
1 'polypeptide(L)'
;MVCYGAVVAGTLIGGQCMKAIYVLSNPQGTLKLYVFVTIFGCFMLILAQIPSFHSLRHINLASLLLCLAYSACAAAAAVHIGDSTEGRLFGMFNAIAIIATAYGNGMIPEIQATVAAPVKGKMLKGLVYLQPTNEVLEGTFGDPKSKQFSARNVVPRVLSRSLSVVVATVIAAMLPFFGDINAIIGAFGFIPLDFILPVVFYNMTFKPSKRSLVFWLNSSIAVVFSAIGAVAAVAAVRQMSLDAKTYRLFANV
;
A
#
# COMPACT_ATOMS: atom_id res chain seq x y z
N MET A 1 -4.96 9.27 -5.54
CA MET A 1 -3.62 9.04 -6.14
C MET A 1 -2.84 7.99 -5.37
N VAL A 2 -2.78 8.05 -4.03
CA VAL A 2 -2.08 7.03 -3.21
C VAL A 2 -2.61 5.61 -3.43
N CYS A 3 -3.92 5.39 -3.38
CA CYS A 3 -4.48 4.04 -3.60
C CYS A 3 -4.10 3.46 -4.97
N TYR A 4 -3.92 4.31 -5.99
CA TYR A 4 -3.45 3.86 -7.30
C TYR A 4 -1.97 3.46 -7.26
N GLY A 5 -1.13 4.23 -6.56
CA GLY A 5 0.26 3.85 -6.29
C GLY A 5 0.37 2.52 -5.54
N ALA A 6 -0.51 2.28 -4.55
CA ALA A 6 -0.57 1.00 -3.85
C ALA A 6 -0.91 -0.17 -4.80
N VAL A 7 -1.80 0.03 -5.78
CA VAL A 7 -2.10 -0.98 -6.82
C VAL A 7 -0.86 -1.26 -7.67
N VAL A 8 -0.14 -0.23 -8.13
CA VAL A 8 1.09 -0.39 -8.91
C VAL A 8 2.14 -1.19 -8.14
N ALA A 9 2.41 -0.82 -6.87
CA ALA A 9 3.38 -1.56 -6.06
C ALA A 9 2.90 -2.96 -5.69
N GLY A 10 1.61 -3.15 -5.42
CA GLY A 10 1.03 -4.47 -5.15
C GLY A 10 1.20 -5.40 -6.35
N THR A 11 0.97 -4.90 -7.57
CA THR A 11 1.20 -5.64 -8.81
C THR A 11 2.68 -5.97 -9.02
N LEU A 12 3.57 -5.03 -8.72
CA LEU A 12 5.02 -5.23 -8.80
C LEU A 12 5.51 -6.28 -7.81
N ILE A 13 5.12 -6.17 -6.53
CA ILE A 13 5.49 -7.12 -5.47
C ILE A 13 4.97 -8.51 -5.80
N GLY A 14 3.72 -8.63 -6.29
CA GLY A 14 3.17 -9.89 -6.77
C GLY A 14 4.03 -10.54 -7.87
N GLY A 15 4.47 -9.73 -8.85
CA GLY A 15 5.41 -10.19 -9.88
C GLY A 15 6.77 -10.61 -9.33
N GLN A 16 7.32 -9.88 -8.35
CA GLN A 16 8.58 -10.23 -7.68
C GLN A 16 8.47 -11.56 -6.92
N CYS A 17 7.38 -11.78 -6.18
CA CYS A 17 7.12 -13.03 -5.48
C CYS A 17 7.03 -14.21 -6.47
N MET A 18 6.33 -14.04 -7.59
CA MET A 18 6.25 -15.07 -8.64
C MET A 18 7.62 -15.37 -9.26
N LYS A 19 8.41 -14.32 -9.53
CA LYS A 19 9.78 -14.50 -10.03
C LYS A 19 10.65 -15.26 -9.03
N ALA A 20 10.54 -14.96 -7.74
CA ALA A 20 11.29 -15.65 -6.70
C ALA A 20 10.95 -17.15 -6.65
N ILE A 21 9.66 -17.51 -6.73
CA ILE A 21 9.22 -18.91 -6.82
C ILE A 21 9.77 -19.59 -8.09
N TYR A 22 9.76 -18.89 -9.22
CA TYR A 22 10.29 -19.41 -10.47
C TYR A 22 11.80 -19.70 -10.40
N VAL A 23 12.60 -18.78 -9.83
CA VAL A 23 14.05 -18.97 -9.66
C VAL A 23 14.36 -20.11 -8.69
N LEU A 24 13.55 -20.29 -7.64
CA LEU A 24 13.66 -21.43 -6.72
C LEU A 24 13.36 -22.76 -7.41
N SER A 25 12.39 -22.78 -8.32
CA SER A 25 11.97 -24.00 -9.03
C SER A 25 12.86 -24.33 -10.23
N ASN A 26 13.35 -23.31 -10.93
CA ASN A 26 14.18 -23.40 -12.13
C ASN A 26 15.37 -22.43 -12.02
N PRO A 27 16.48 -22.83 -11.39
CA PRO A 27 17.63 -21.94 -11.13
C PRO A 27 18.29 -21.37 -12.39
N GLN A 28 18.14 -22.03 -13.55
CA GLN A 28 18.66 -21.57 -14.85
C GLN A 28 17.65 -20.74 -15.66
N GLY A 29 16.50 -20.41 -15.08
CA GLY A 29 15.45 -19.68 -15.77
C GLY A 29 15.87 -18.25 -16.16
N THR A 30 15.64 -17.86 -17.41
CA THR A 30 16.01 -16.54 -17.96
C THR A 30 14.85 -15.55 -18.05
N LEU A 31 13.66 -15.94 -17.57
CA LEU A 31 12.46 -15.09 -17.62
C LEU A 31 12.62 -13.82 -16.80
N LYS A 32 12.23 -12.70 -17.40
CA LYS A 32 12.39 -11.35 -16.86
C LYS A 32 11.24 -10.98 -15.92
N LEU A 33 11.50 -10.07 -14.97
CA LEU A 33 10.51 -9.63 -13.98
C LEU A 33 9.22 -9.11 -14.61
N TYR A 34 9.32 -8.33 -15.70
CA TYR A 34 8.13 -7.77 -16.34
C TYR A 34 7.15 -8.85 -16.81
N VAL A 35 7.63 -10.05 -17.19
CA VAL A 35 6.77 -11.16 -17.62
C VAL A 35 5.89 -11.61 -16.45
N PHE A 36 6.49 -11.76 -15.26
CA PHE A 36 5.76 -12.12 -14.04
C PHE A 36 4.81 -11.00 -13.59
N VAL A 37 5.22 -9.73 -13.71
CA VAL A 37 4.37 -8.57 -13.43
C VAL A 37 3.17 -8.53 -14.38
N THR A 38 3.37 -8.82 -15.68
CA THR A 38 2.27 -8.90 -16.66
C THR A 38 1.32 -10.06 -16.33
N ILE A 39 1.83 -11.25 -16.01
CA ILE A 39 1.00 -12.39 -15.61
C ILE A 39 0.14 -12.04 -14.38
N PHE A 40 0.77 -11.44 -13.36
CA PHE A 40 0.06 -11.02 -12.15
C PHE A 40 -0.94 -9.89 -12.43
N GLY A 41 -0.62 -8.95 -13.33
CA GLY A 41 -1.53 -7.91 -13.79
C GLY A 41 -2.75 -8.46 -14.53
N CYS A 42 -2.58 -9.49 -15.38
CA CYS A 42 -3.70 -10.21 -16.00
C CYS A 42 -4.60 -10.88 -14.96
N PHE A 43 -4.01 -11.49 -13.93
CA PHE A 43 -4.78 -12.04 -12.81
C PHE A 43 -5.56 -10.95 -12.05
N MET A 44 -4.91 -9.82 -11.75
CA MET A 44 -5.56 -8.65 -11.13
C MET A 44 -6.70 -8.08 -11.99
N LEU A 45 -6.57 -8.10 -13.32
CA LEU A 45 -7.64 -7.68 -14.22
C LEU A 45 -8.89 -8.54 -14.09
N ILE A 46 -8.71 -9.87 -13.96
CA ILE A 46 -9.83 -10.81 -13.75
C ILE A 46 -10.51 -10.51 -12.40
N LEU A 47 -9.71 -10.35 -11.35
CA LEU A 47 -10.23 -10.03 -10.02
C LEU A 47 -10.97 -8.68 -9.98
N ALA A 48 -10.50 -7.67 -10.73
CA ALA A 48 -11.12 -6.36 -10.79
C ALA A 48 -12.54 -6.37 -11.39
N GLN A 49 -12.91 -7.42 -12.14
CA GLN A 49 -14.25 -7.59 -12.71
C GLN A 49 -15.26 -8.19 -11.72
N ILE A 50 -14.82 -8.78 -10.60
CA ILE A 50 -15.70 -9.42 -9.64
C ILE A 50 -16.55 -8.35 -8.93
N PRO A 51 -17.88 -8.28 -9.14
CA PRO A 51 -18.69 -7.14 -8.69
C PRO A 51 -19.05 -7.16 -7.21
N SER A 52 -19.08 -8.34 -6.57
CA SER A 52 -19.55 -8.49 -5.20
C SER A 52 -18.65 -9.39 -4.36
N PHE A 53 -18.12 -8.83 -3.28
CA PHE A 53 -17.52 -9.57 -2.19
C PHE A 53 -18.61 -9.96 -1.18
N HIS A 54 -19.65 -10.70 -1.60
CA HIS A 54 -20.80 -10.97 -0.72
C HIS A 54 -20.53 -11.98 0.42
N SER A 55 -19.26 -12.34 0.64
CA SER A 55 -18.79 -13.14 1.78
C SER A 55 -17.43 -12.63 2.28
N LEU A 56 -17.32 -11.32 2.52
CA LEU A 56 -16.09 -10.65 3.00
C LEU A 56 -15.49 -11.31 4.25
N ARG A 57 -16.31 -11.89 5.13
CA ARG A 57 -15.83 -12.49 6.39
C ARG A 57 -14.90 -13.69 6.15
N HIS A 58 -15.22 -14.58 5.21
CA HIS A 58 -14.44 -15.79 4.99
C HIS A 58 -13.16 -15.51 4.20
N ILE A 59 -13.23 -14.60 3.22
CA ILE A 59 -12.04 -14.16 2.47
C ILE A 59 -11.09 -13.39 3.39
N ASN A 60 -11.62 -12.51 4.24
CA ASN A 60 -10.79 -11.76 5.19
C ASN A 60 -10.19 -12.68 6.27
N LEU A 61 -10.93 -13.70 6.73
CA LEU A 61 -10.39 -14.71 7.64
C LEU A 61 -9.25 -15.52 6.99
N ALA A 62 -9.42 -15.94 5.74
CA ALA A 62 -8.38 -16.65 5.00
C ALA A 62 -7.13 -15.75 4.79
N SER A 63 -7.34 -14.48 4.42
CA SER A 63 -6.26 -13.49 4.28
C SER A 63 -5.51 -13.28 5.60
N LEU A 64 -6.22 -13.17 6.72
CA LEU A 64 -5.62 -13.04 8.04
C LEU A 64 -4.76 -14.26 8.38
N LEU A 65 -5.28 -15.48 8.17
CA LEU A 65 -4.54 -16.71 8.43
C LEU A 65 -3.28 -16.80 7.56
N LEU A 66 -3.36 -16.43 6.28
CA LEU A 66 -2.22 -16.42 5.38
C LEU A 66 -1.17 -15.38 5.79
N CYS A 67 -1.58 -14.18 6.20
CA CYS A 67 -0.69 -13.15 6.71
C CYS A 67 0.01 -13.59 8.01
N LEU A 68 -0.70 -14.27 8.91
CA LEU A 68 -0.11 -14.80 10.14
C LEU A 68 0.90 -15.91 9.85
N ALA A 69 0.56 -16.84 8.95
CA ALA A 69 1.47 -17.90 8.51
C ALA A 69 2.72 -17.31 7.86
N TYR A 70 2.55 -16.34 6.95
CA TYR A 70 3.66 -15.63 6.32
C TYR A 70 4.56 -14.93 7.35
N SER A 71 3.97 -14.20 8.31
CA SER A 71 4.72 -13.49 9.35
C SER A 71 5.48 -14.45 10.26
N ALA A 72 4.89 -15.59 10.61
CA ALA A 72 5.54 -16.63 11.41
C ALA A 72 6.72 -17.26 10.66
N CYS A 73 6.54 -17.61 9.37
CA CYS A 73 7.62 -18.14 8.53
C CYS A 73 8.73 -17.11 8.32
N ALA A 74 8.40 -15.84 8.10
CA ALA A 74 9.36 -14.76 7.95
C ALA A 74 10.18 -14.54 9.23
N ALA A 75 9.53 -14.57 10.40
CA ALA A 75 10.21 -14.47 11.69
C ALA A 75 11.13 -15.68 11.94
N ALA A 76 10.65 -16.90 11.67
CA ALA A 76 11.47 -18.10 11.78
C ALA A 76 12.70 -18.07 10.85
N ALA A 77 12.51 -17.64 9.59
CA ALA A 77 13.60 -17.48 8.64
C ALA A 77 14.59 -16.39 9.08
N ALA A 78 14.12 -15.27 9.64
CA ALA A 78 14.97 -14.21 10.15
C ALA A 78 15.87 -14.70 11.31
N VAL A 79 15.29 -15.46 12.25
CA VAL A 79 16.04 -16.06 13.37
C VAL A 79 17.04 -17.09 12.86
N HIS A 80 16.67 -17.92 11.88
CA HIS A 80 17.54 -18.97 11.36
C HIS A 80 18.72 -18.42 10.55
N ILE A 81 18.51 -17.36 9.76
CA ILE A 81 19.59 -16.79 8.92
C ILE A 81 20.53 -15.89 9.75
N GLY A 82 20.03 -15.23 10.80
CA GLY A 82 20.86 -14.63 11.86
C GLY A 82 21.88 -13.56 11.44
N ASP A 83 21.77 -12.96 10.26
CA ASP A 83 22.77 -12.03 9.72
C ASP A 83 22.26 -10.58 9.62
N SER A 84 23.04 -9.66 10.20
CA SER A 84 22.72 -8.23 10.39
C SER A 84 23.48 -7.35 9.40
N THR A 85 23.41 -7.67 8.12
CA THR A 85 24.04 -6.87 7.07
C THR A 85 23.35 -5.51 6.92
N GLU A 86 24.11 -4.43 6.73
CA GLU A 86 23.57 -3.06 6.63
C GLU A 86 22.46 -2.95 5.57
N GLY A 87 22.63 -3.60 4.42
CA GLY A 87 21.62 -3.63 3.34
C GLY A 87 20.28 -4.23 3.78
N ARG A 88 20.30 -5.23 4.67
CA ARG A 88 19.12 -5.86 5.25
C ARG A 88 18.40 -4.92 6.21
N LEU A 89 19.14 -4.16 7.02
CA LEU A 89 18.59 -3.18 7.94
C LEU A 89 17.85 -2.06 7.18
N PHE A 90 18.45 -1.53 6.11
CA PHE A 90 17.79 -0.56 5.24
C PHE A 90 16.56 -1.15 4.53
N GLY A 91 16.63 -2.41 4.08
CA GLY A 91 15.48 -3.12 3.51
C GLY A 91 14.30 -3.22 4.49
N MET A 92 14.57 -3.47 5.78
CA MET A 92 13.53 -3.51 6.81
C MET A 92 12.83 -2.16 6.99
N PHE A 93 13.58 -1.06 7.10
CA PHE A 93 12.98 0.28 7.24
C PHE A 93 12.20 0.70 5.99
N ASN A 94 12.70 0.34 4.80
CA ASN A 94 11.97 0.54 3.55
C ASN A 94 10.63 -0.21 3.57
N ALA A 95 10.62 -1.47 4.02
CA ALA A 95 9.42 -2.27 4.13
C ALA A 95 8.39 -1.68 5.11
N ILE A 96 8.83 -1.14 6.26
CA ILE A 96 7.94 -0.45 7.22
C ILE A 96 7.19 0.70 6.52
N ALA A 97 7.88 1.50 5.70
CA ALA A 97 7.24 2.60 5.01
C ALA A 97 6.31 2.14 3.88
N ILE A 98 6.65 1.06 3.15
CA ILE A 98 5.73 0.44 2.18
C ILE A 98 4.44 -0.01 2.87
N ILE A 99 4.55 -0.65 4.05
CA ILE A 99 3.41 -1.07 4.86
C ILE A 99 2.58 0.15 5.28
N ALA A 100 3.23 1.23 5.74
CA ALA A 100 2.54 2.47 6.09
C ALA A 100 1.75 3.04 4.91
N THR A 101 2.29 3.02 3.69
CA THR A 101 1.56 3.44 2.48
C THR A 101 0.39 2.53 2.13
N ALA A 102 0.57 1.22 2.31
CA ALA A 102 -0.47 0.24 1.99
C ALA A 102 -1.68 0.37 2.92
N TYR A 103 -1.45 0.55 4.22
CA TYR A 103 -2.49 0.52 5.25
C TYR A 103 -2.89 1.88 5.81
N GLY A 104 -2.08 2.93 5.61
CA GLY A 104 -2.32 4.26 6.16
C GLY A 104 -3.50 5.02 5.56
N ASN A 105 -4.15 4.44 4.56
CA ASN A 105 -5.35 4.99 3.94
C ASN A 105 -6.58 4.99 4.88
N GLY A 106 -6.55 4.27 6.01
CA GLY A 106 -7.71 4.17 6.92
C GLY A 106 -7.86 5.31 7.93
N MET A 107 -6.75 5.93 8.36
CA MET A 107 -6.77 6.85 9.50
C MET A 107 -7.27 8.25 9.14
N ILE A 108 -6.96 8.77 7.94
CA ILE A 108 -7.40 10.12 7.52
C ILE A 108 -8.94 10.24 7.53
N PRO A 109 -9.72 9.33 6.93
CA PRO A 109 -11.17 9.39 6.99
C PRO A 109 -11.72 9.27 8.42
N GLU A 110 -11.08 8.49 9.29
CA GLU A 110 -11.47 8.32 10.69
C GLU A 110 -11.21 9.60 11.50
N ILE A 111 -10.07 10.27 11.29
CA ILE A 111 -9.79 11.58 11.88
C ILE A 111 -10.82 12.61 11.37
N GLN A 112 -11.10 12.65 10.06
CA GLN A 112 -12.12 13.54 9.48
C GLN A 112 -13.53 13.27 10.00
N ALA A 113 -13.86 12.01 10.28
CA ALA A 113 -15.11 11.59 10.91
C ALA A 113 -15.28 12.16 12.32
N THR A 114 -14.15 12.26 13.04
CA THR A 114 -14.12 12.61 14.46
C THR A 114 -14.05 14.13 14.68
N VAL A 115 -13.43 14.88 13.75
CA VAL A 115 -13.17 16.33 13.90
C VAL A 115 -14.39 17.24 13.70
N ALA A 116 -15.44 16.83 12.96
CA ALA A 116 -16.66 17.63 12.86
C ALA A 116 -17.91 16.85 12.41
N ALA A 117 -18.96 16.81 13.25
CA ALA A 117 -20.29 16.34 12.86
C ALA A 117 -20.80 17.07 11.60
N PRO A 118 -21.57 16.42 10.69
CA PRO A 118 -22.10 15.06 10.75
C PRO A 118 -21.10 14.00 10.23
N VAL A 119 -21.04 12.88 10.95
CA VAL A 119 -20.04 11.81 10.80
C VAL A 119 -20.29 10.94 9.56
N LYS A 120 -21.55 10.52 9.32
CA LYS A 120 -21.90 9.54 8.27
C LYS A 120 -21.64 10.03 6.84
N GLY A 121 -21.95 11.29 6.55
CA GLY A 121 -21.79 11.85 5.20
C GLY A 121 -20.33 12.16 4.85
N LYS A 122 -19.50 12.50 5.85
CA LYS A 122 -18.09 12.86 5.65
C LYS A 122 -17.17 11.64 5.64
N MET A 123 -17.46 10.58 6.41
CA MET A 123 -16.73 9.31 6.30
C MET A 123 -16.91 8.68 4.92
N LEU A 124 -18.14 8.67 4.40
CA LEU A 124 -18.39 8.20 3.04
C LEU A 124 -17.58 9.04 2.05
N LYS A 125 -17.64 10.37 2.15
CA LYS A 125 -16.83 11.26 1.30
C LYS A 125 -15.33 11.05 1.47
N GLY A 126 -14.80 10.80 2.66
CA GLY A 126 -13.37 10.54 2.90
C GLY A 126 -12.90 9.21 2.30
N LEU A 127 -13.72 8.15 2.44
CA LEU A 127 -13.49 6.85 1.80
C LEU A 127 -13.59 6.96 0.26
N VAL A 128 -14.52 7.79 -0.23
CA VAL A 128 -14.72 8.17 -1.64
C VAL A 128 -13.52 8.98 -2.19
N TYR A 129 -12.99 9.93 -1.41
CA TYR A 129 -11.82 10.74 -1.78
C TYR A 129 -10.52 9.94 -1.80
N LEU A 130 -10.47 8.76 -1.16
CA LEU A 130 -9.38 7.79 -1.27
C LEU A 130 -9.47 6.91 -2.52
N GLN A 131 -10.65 6.82 -3.14
CA GLN A 131 -10.86 6.23 -4.47
C GLN A 131 -11.07 7.29 -5.56
N PRO A 132 -10.36 8.44 -5.56
CA PRO A 132 -10.78 9.60 -6.33
C PRO A 132 -10.73 9.30 -7.83
N THR A 133 -9.84 8.41 -8.27
CA THR A 133 -9.76 8.01 -9.68
C THR A 133 -10.99 7.24 -10.13
N ASN A 134 -11.51 6.32 -9.30
CA ASN A 134 -12.64 5.48 -9.67
C ASN A 134 -13.96 6.26 -9.58
N GLU A 135 -14.09 7.16 -8.61
CA GLU A 135 -15.30 7.95 -8.43
C GLU A 135 -15.37 9.19 -9.32
N VAL A 136 -14.25 9.84 -9.63
CA VAL A 136 -14.22 10.88 -10.67
C VAL A 136 -14.58 10.27 -12.02
N LEU A 137 -14.10 9.06 -12.35
CA LEU A 137 -14.54 8.39 -13.57
C LEU A 137 -16.01 7.94 -13.49
N GLU A 138 -16.46 7.32 -12.41
CA GLU A 138 -17.86 6.89 -12.27
C GLU A 138 -18.83 8.09 -12.21
N GLY A 139 -18.43 9.23 -11.65
CA GLY A 139 -19.22 10.46 -11.60
C GLY A 139 -19.20 11.28 -12.89
N THR A 140 -18.13 11.17 -13.70
CA THR A 140 -18.05 11.80 -15.02
C THR A 140 -18.81 11.00 -16.08
N PHE A 141 -18.81 9.67 -15.97
CA PHE A 141 -19.39 8.77 -16.98
C PHE A 141 -20.71 8.09 -16.57
N GLY A 142 -21.09 8.13 -15.29
CA GLY A 142 -22.32 7.52 -14.77
C GLY A 142 -23.52 8.45 -14.80
N ASP A 143 -24.67 7.95 -15.24
CA ASP A 143 -25.94 8.69 -15.16
C ASP A 143 -26.60 8.42 -13.79
N PRO A 144 -26.76 9.45 -12.92
CA PRO A 144 -27.35 9.28 -11.59
C PRO A 144 -28.84 8.91 -11.60
N LYS A 145 -29.51 8.97 -12.76
CA LYS A 145 -30.93 8.58 -12.91
C LYS A 145 -31.12 7.10 -13.30
N SER A 146 -30.05 6.37 -13.58
CA SER A 146 -30.10 4.97 -14.03
C SER A 146 -29.68 4.00 -12.92
N LYS A 147 -30.26 2.79 -12.89
CA LYS A 147 -29.92 1.75 -11.90
C LYS A 147 -28.42 1.40 -11.97
N GLN A 148 -27.81 1.12 -10.82
CA GLN A 148 -26.38 0.83 -10.65
C GLN A 148 -25.83 -0.34 -11.50
N PHE A 149 -26.70 -1.26 -11.93
CA PHE A 149 -26.38 -2.41 -12.79
C PHE A 149 -26.89 -2.28 -14.23
N SER A 150 -27.37 -1.11 -14.64
CA SER A 150 -27.74 -0.86 -16.04
C SER A 150 -26.49 -0.90 -16.93
N ALA A 151 -26.61 -1.46 -18.13
CA ALA A 151 -25.50 -1.56 -19.10
C ALA A 151 -24.79 -0.20 -19.32
N ARG A 152 -25.55 0.90 -19.22
CA ARG A 152 -25.05 2.28 -19.37
C ARG A 152 -24.08 2.73 -18.26
N ASN A 153 -24.19 2.16 -17.06
CA ASN A 153 -23.29 2.44 -15.93
C ASN A 153 -22.24 1.32 -15.73
N VAL A 154 -22.54 0.08 -16.15
CA VAL A 154 -21.62 -1.06 -16.04
C VAL A 154 -20.48 -1.00 -17.07
N VAL A 155 -20.78 -0.63 -18.32
CA VAL A 155 -19.76 -0.51 -19.38
C VAL A 155 -18.65 0.50 -19.03
N PRO A 156 -18.94 1.76 -18.64
CA PRO A 156 -17.89 2.70 -18.26
C PRO A 156 -17.16 2.28 -16.98
N ARG A 157 -17.83 1.60 -16.04
CA ARG A 157 -17.19 1.03 -14.84
C ARG A 157 -16.18 -0.08 -15.19
N VAL A 158 -16.56 -1.01 -16.07
CA VAL A 158 -15.67 -2.10 -16.51
C VAL A 158 -14.49 -1.55 -17.29
N LEU A 159 -14.74 -0.61 -18.22
CA LEU A 159 -13.68 0.01 -19.01
C LEU A 159 -12.71 0.82 -18.15
N SER A 160 -13.20 1.64 -17.23
CA SER A 160 -12.36 2.42 -16.31
C SER A 160 -11.51 1.54 -15.40
N ARG A 161 -12.10 0.48 -14.81
CA ARG A 161 -11.37 -0.48 -13.98
C ARG A 161 -10.30 -1.21 -14.77
N SER A 162 -10.63 -1.75 -15.95
CA SER A 162 -9.68 -2.44 -16.81
C SER A 162 -8.55 -1.51 -17.24
N LEU A 163 -8.86 -0.30 -17.70
CA LEU A 163 -7.86 0.69 -18.09
C LEU A 163 -6.94 1.05 -16.92
N SER A 164 -7.50 1.26 -15.72
CA SER A 164 -6.72 1.61 -14.54
C SER A 164 -5.70 0.51 -14.18
N VAL A 165 -6.11 -0.76 -14.23
CA VAL A 165 -5.23 -1.91 -13.91
C VAL A 165 -4.21 -2.15 -15.01
N VAL A 166 -4.57 -1.99 -16.28
CA VAL A 166 -3.63 -2.08 -17.41
C VAL A 166 -2.53 -1.02 -17.26
N VAL A 167 -2.91 0.25 -17.06
CA VAL A 167 -1.94 1.33 -16.87
C VAL A 167 -1.07 1.06 -15.63
N ALA A 168 -1.66 0.55 -14.54
CA ALA A 168 -0.91 0.26 -13.32
C ALA A 168 0.12 -0.86 -13.55
N THR A 169 -0.27 -1.89 -14.29
CA THR A 169 0.59 -3.03 -14.66
C THR A 169 1.73 -2.58 -15.57
N VAL A 170 1.45 -1.70 -16.53
CA VAL A 170 2.47 -1.13 -17.41
C VAL A 170 3.48 -0.31 -16.61
N ILE A 171 3.01 0.57 -15.72
CA ILE A 171 3.89 1.35 -14.83
C ILE A 171 4.74 0.42 -13.95
N ALA A 172 4.14 -0.61 -13.34
CA ALA A 172 4.85 -1.59 -12.53
C ALA A 172 5.92 -2.35 -13.33
N ALA A 173 5.62 -2.72 -14.57
CA ALA A 173 6.55 -3.41 -15.46
C ALA A 173 7.69 -2.49 -15.95
N MET A 174 7.43 -1.19 -16.12
CA MET A 174 8.42 -0.20 -16.55
C MET A 174 9.32 0.27 -15.41
N LEU A 175 8.82 0.32 -14.18
CA LEU A 175 9.50 0.88 -13.01
C LEU A 175 9.63 -0.18 -11.90
N PRO A 176 10.67 -1.03 -11.93
CA PRO A 176 10.86 -2.07 -10.93
C PRO A 176 11.20 -1.52 -9.53
N PHE A 177 11.54 -0.24 -9.42
CA PHE A 177 11.78 0.48 -8.16
C PHE A 177 10.54 1.24 -7.66
N PHE A 178 9.36 1.01 -8.25
CA PHE A 178 8.13 1.68 -7.83
C PHE A 178 7.77 1.37 -6.36
N GLY A 179 8.22 0.23 -5.83
CA GLY A 179 8.13 -0.09 -4.41
C GLY A 179 8.80 0.96 -3.51
N ASP A 180 10.00 1.44 -3.90
CA ASP A 180 10.73 2.46 -3.13
C ASP A 180 10.09 3.83 -3.23
N ILE A 181 9.50 4.17 -4.38
CA ILE A 181 8.70 5.41 -4.52
C ILE A 181 7.54 5.39 -3.51
N ASN A 182 6.85 4.26 -3.39
CA ASN A 182 5.78 4.11 -2.41
C ASN A 182 6.30 4.13 -0.96
N ALA A 183 7.51 3.62 -0.71
CA ALA A 183 8.14 3.73 0.60
C ALA A 183 8.40 5.19 0.98
N ILE A 184 8.87 6.03 0.05
CA ILE A 184 9.05 7.47 0.29
C ILE A 184 7.71 8.13 0.66
N ILE A 185 6.64 7.82 -0.08
CA ILE A 185 5.28 8.32 0.22
C ILE A 185 4.85 7.89 1.63
N GLY A 186 5.20 6.68 2.06
CA GLY A 186 4.88 6.16 3.38
C GLY A 186 5.65 6.85 4.48
N ALA A 187 6.94 7.04 4.28
CA ALA A 187 7.84 7.64 5.25
C ALA A 187 7.50 9.13 5.52
N PHE A 188 7.19 9.90 4.47
CA PHE A 188 6.87 11.33 4.61
C PHE A 188 5.38 11.62 4.79
N GLY A 189 4.51 10.82 4.16
CA GLY A 189 3.07 11.04 4.16
C GLY A 189 2.39 10.31 5.31
N PHE A 190 2.42 8.98 5.28
CA PHE A 190 1.59 8.16 6.17
C PHE A 190 2.12 8.03 7.59
N ILE A 191 3.43 7.82 7.78
CA ILE A 191 3.99 7.66 9.12
C ILE A 191 3.70 8.88 10.01
N PRO A 192 3.94 10.13 9.57
CA PRO A 192 3.61 11.30 10.37
C PRO A 192 2.12 11.51 10.56
N LEU A 193 1.34 11.28 9.51
CA LEU A 193 -0.09 11.54 9.52
C LEU A 193 -0.87 10.56 10.41
N ASP A 194 -0.45 9.29 10.45
CA ASP A 194 -1.20 8.23 11.12
C ASP A 194 -0.70 7.96 12.55
N PHE A 195 0.61 8.09 12.78
CA PHE A 195 1.20 7.74 14.08
C PHE A 195 1.64 8.94 14.92
N ILE A 196 2.07 10.04 14.29
CA ILE A 196 2.60 11.21 15.01
C ILE A 196 1.49 12.23 15.28
N LEU A 197 0.73 12.58 14.26
CA LEU A 197 -0.25 13.66 14.32
C LEU A 197 -1.38 13.40 15.33
N PRO A 198 -1.97 12.19 15.46
CA PRO A 198 -3.02 11.95 16.45
C PRO A 198 -2.55 12.10 17.90
N VAL A 199 -1.37 11.60 18.24
CA VAL A 199 -0.82 11.68 19.60
C VAL A 199 -0.39 13.11 19.96
N VAL A 200 0.13 13.87 18.98
CA VAL A 200 0.45 15.29 19.16
C VAL A 200 -0.82 16.10 19.38
N PHE A 201 -1.86 15.90 18.55
CA PHE A 201 -3.14 16.59 18.70
C PHE A 201 -3.83 16.22 20.00
N TYR A 202 -3.80 14.95 20.43
CA TYR A 202 -4.31 14.56 21.72
C TYR A 202 -3.66 15.37 22.86
N ASN A 203 -2.32 15.47 22.84
CA ASN A 203 -1.58 16.22 23.85
C ASN A 203 -1.89 17.73 23.81
N MET A 204 -2.11 18.30 22.62
CA MET A 204 -2.47 19.72 22.45
C MET A 204 -3.90 20.03 22.90
N THR A 205 -4.85 19.14 22.60
CA THR A 205 -6.28 19.34 22.87
C THR A 205 -6.61 19.07 24.34
N PHE A 206 -6.22 17.93 24.87
CA PHE A 206 -6.58 17.51 26.23
C PHE A 206 -5.60 17.99 27.29
N LYS A 207 -4.41 18.45 26.89
CA LYS A 207 -3.35 18.95 27.79
C LYS A 207 -3.17 18.08 29.05
N PRO A 208 -2.94 16.76 28.88
CA PRO A 208 -2.78 15.88 30.03
C PRO A 208 -1.62 16.34 30.91
N SER A 209 -1.72 16.11 32.23
CA SER A 209 -0.66 16.46 33.16
C SER A 209 0.68 15.84 32.73
N LYS A 210 1.79 16.58 32.83
CA LYS A 210 3.14 16.11 32.45
C LYS A 210 3.64 14.94 33.30
N ARG A 211 2.97 14.64 34.42
CA ARG A 211 3.24 13.46 35.25
C ARG A 211 2.39 12.24 34.87
N SER A 212 1.41 12.42 33.99
CA SER A 212 0.53 11.34 33.53
C SER A 212 1.29 10.39 32.61
N LEU A 213 1.06 9.09 32.79
CA LEU A 213 1.57 8.04 31.92
C LEU A 213 1.12 8.26 30.47
N VAL A 214 -0.10 8.77 30.27
CA VAL A 214 -0.65 9.06 28.94
C VAL A 214 0.18 10.10 28.18
N PHE A 215 0.67 11.14 28.85
CA PHE A 215 1.50 12.17 28.22
C PHE A 215 2.84 11.59 27.74
N TRP A 216 3.47 10.76 28.57
CA TRP A 216 4.74 10.10 28.23
C TRP A 216 4.59 9.06 27.13
N LEU A 217 3.50 8.28 27.15
CA LEU A 217 3.19 7.30 26.12
C LEU A 217 2.93 7.98 24.76
N ASN A 218 2.11 9.04 24.73
CA ASN A 218 1.88 9.80 23.49
C ASN A 218 3.16 10.46 22.97
N SER A 219 3.99 10.99 23.87
CA SER A 219 5.26 11.61 23.50
C SER A 219 6.28 10.59 22.99
N SER A 220 6.34 9.39 23.59
CA SER A 220 7.24 8.34 23.13
C SER A 220 6.84 7.81 21.75
N ILE A 221 5.54 7.60 21.50
CA ILE A 221 5.02 7.25 20.17
C ILE A 221 5.45 8.30 19.14
N ALA A 222 5.23 9.59 19.42
CA ALA A 222 5.61 10.65 18.50
C ALA A 222 7.11 10.62 18.17
N VAL A 223 7.98 10.46 19.18
CA VAL A 223 9.44 10.44 18.98
C VAL A 223 9.89 9.18 18.22
N VAL A 224 9.39 8.01 18.60
CA VAL A 224 9.77 6.73 17.97
C VAL A 224 9.36 6.71 16.50
N PHE A 225 8.10 7.07 16.18
CA PHE A 225 7.65 7.09 14.79
C PHE A 225 8.29 8.22 13.97
N SER A 226 8.69 9.33 14.59
CA SER A 226 9.52 10.35 13.92
C SER A 226 10.88 9.79 13.52
N ALA A 227 11.55 9.09 14.43
CA ALA A 227 12.84 8.47 14.16
C ALA A 227 12.73 7.37 13.08
N ILE A 228 11.72 6.50 13.18
CA ILE A 228 11.45 5.46 12.18
C ILE A 228 11.17 6.10 10.81
N GLY A 229 10.33 7.14 10.76
CA GLY A 229 10.02 7.85 9.52
C GLY A 229 11.26 8.45 8.86
N ALA A 230 12.14 9.08 9.65
CA ALA A 230 13.39 9.65 9.16
C ALA A 230 14.34 8.58 8.59
N VAL A 231 14.54 7.48 9.33
CA VAL A 231 15.40 6.38 8.87
C VAL A 231 14.81 5.68 7.65
N ALA A 232 13.50 5.47 7.62
CA ALA A 232 12.80 4.88 6.47
C ALA A 232 12.87 5.76 5.22
N ALA A 233 12.80 7.07 5.36
CA ALA A 233 13.01 7.99 4.25
C ALA A 233 14.43 7.87 3.67
N VAL A 234 15.46 7.85 4.52
CA VAL A 234 16.85 7.65 4.09
C VAL A 234 17.02 6.28 3.43
N ALA A 235 16.43 5.23 4.00
CA ALA A 235 16.47 3.87 3.47
C ALA A 235 15.85 3.79 2.06
N ALA A 236 14.66 4.38 1.88
CA ALA A 236 13.95 4.39 0.61
C ALA A 236 14.70 5.16 -0.46
N VAL A 237 15.26 6.33 -0.13
CA VAL A 237 16.09 7.12 -1.07
C VAL A 237 17.37 6.35 -1.45
N ARG A 238 18.00 5.67 -0.49
CA ARG A 238 19.19 4.85 -0.75
C ARG A 238 18.86 3.68 -1.68
N GLN A 239 17.80 2.92 -1.40
CA GLN A 239 17.38 1.81 -2.25
C GLN A 239 17.01 2.29 -3.66
N MET A 240 16.20 3.34 -3.76
CA MET A 240 15.84 3.93 -5.04
C MET A 240 17.07 4.37 -5.85
N SER A 241 18.10 4.94 -5.20
CA SER A 241 19.34 5.31 -5.89
C SER A 241 20.14 4.11 -6.39
N LEU A 242 20.20 3.02 -5.62
CA LEU A 242 20.87 1.78 -6.01
C LEU A 242 20.14 1.10 -7.17
N ASP A 243 18.82 1.03 -7.09
CA ASP A 243 17.97 0.42 -8.11
C ASP A 243 17.97 1.26 -9.40
N ALA A 244 17.96 2.59 -9.28
CA ALA A 244 18.04 3.50 -10.43
C ALA A 244 19.38 3.40 -11.18
N LYS A 245 20.50 3.15 -10.49
CA LYS A 245 21.82 2.95 -11.14
C LYS A 245 21.88 1.66 -11.96
N THR A 246 21.14 0.64 -11.55
CA THR A 246 21.10 -0.68 -12.20
C THR A 246 19.95 -0.77 -13.21
N TYR A 247 19.19 0.32 -13.38
CA TYR A 247 18.00 0.36 -14.20
C TYR A 247 18.32 0.22 -15.69
N ARG A 248 17.58 -0.70 -16.33
CA ARG A 248 17.36 -0.74 -17.78
C ARG A 248 15.86 -0.81 -18.01
N LEU A 249 15.35 -0.16 -19.06
CA LEU A 249 13.95 -0.31 -19.46
C LEU A 249 13.68 -1.82 -19.68
N PHE A 250 12.76 -2.41 -18.91
CA PHE A 250 12.55 -3.87 -18.82
C PHE A 250 13.74 -4.67 -18.24
N ALA A 251 14.29 -4.20 -17.11
CA ALA A 251 15.44 -4.80 -16.43
C ALA A 251 15.24 -6.27 -15.97
N ASN A 252 16.38 -6.95 -15.84
CA ASN A 252 16.53 -8.35 -15.42
C ASN A 252 16.52 -8.58 -13.90
N VAL A 253 16.12 -7.60 -13.08
CA VAL A 253 16.13 -7.69 -11.59
C VAL A 253 15.38 -8.92 -11.12
#